data_AF-A0A7X8JAQ6-F1
#
_entry.id   AF-A0A7X8JAQ6-F1
#
_cell.length_a   1.000
_cell.length_b   1.000
_cell.length_c   1.000
_cell.angle_alpha   90.00
_cell.angle_beta   90.00
_cell.angle_gamma   90.00
#
_symmetry.space_group_name_H-M   'P 1'
#
loop_
_entity.id
_entity.type
_entity.pdbx_description
1 polymer ?
#
loop_
_entity_poly.entity_id
_entity_poly.type
_entity_poly.pdbx_seq_one_letter_code
_entity_poly.pdbx_strand_id
1 'polypeptide(L)' 'MYLQKGFSLMTGYSIGEYTRNRKLYLAALDILSGKDNLLEIAFKYGYETYESFNKAFVRFHEITPTGLRRDPSNLSCSCL' A
#
# COMPACT_ATOMS: atom_id res chain seq x y z
N MET A 1 13.26 -22.11 1.09
CA MET A 1 12.47 -22.49 -0.11
C MET A 1 11.07 -23.00 0.24
N TYR A 2 10.90 -23.86 1.25
CA TYR A 2 9.58 -24.36 1.65
C TYR A 2 8.60 -23.28 2.13
N LEU A 3 9.07 -22.31 2.93
CA LEU A 3 8.23 -21.21 3.42
C LEU A 3 7.65 -20.36 2.28
N GLN A 4 8.48 -19.95 1.32
CA GLN A 4 8.03 -19.17 0.16
C GLN A 4 7.00 -19.94 -0.66
N LYS A 5 7.25 -21.22 -0.95
CA LYS A 5 6.31 -22.06 -1.70
C LYS A 5 4.99 -22.27 -0.97
N GLY A 6 5.04 -22.63 0.31
CA GLY A 6 3.83 -22.82 1.12
C GLY A 6 3.02 -21.53 1.27
N PHE A 7 3.69 -20.40 1.49
CA PHE A 7 3.05 -19.10 1.58
C PHE A 7 2.34 -18.73 0.27
N SER A 8 3.02 -18.87 -0.86
CA SER A 8 2.44 -18.59 -2.18
C SER A 8 1.31 -19.54 -2.54
N LEU A 9 1.37 -20.81 -2.13
CA LEU A 9 0.27 -21.75 -2.31
C LEU A 9 -0.98 -21.34 -1.49
N MET A 10 -0.79 -20.85 -0.26
CA MET A 10 -1.92 -20.47 0.61
C MET A 10 -2.52 -19.10 0.28
N THR A 11 -1.70 -18.15 -0.15
CA THR A 11 -2.12 -16.74 -0.33
C THR A 11 -2.29 -16.32 -1.78
N GLY A 12 -1.72 -17.08 -2.73
CA GLY A 12 -1.63 -16.67 -4.13
C GLY A 12 -0.52 -15.65 -4.42
N TYR A 13 0.18 -15.14 -3.40
CA TYR A 13 1.20 -14.10 -3.54
C TYR A 13 2.60 -14.59 -3.17
N SER A 14 3.62 -13.99 -3.77
CA SER A 14 4.97 -14.10 -3.19
C SER A 14 5.03 -13.36 -1.85
N ILE A 15 5.93 -13.76 -0.95
CA ILE A 15 6.12 -13.06 0.34
C ILE A 15 6.42 -11.57 0.11
N GLY A 16 7.26 -11.25 -0.89
CA GLY A 16 7.62 -9.88 -1.21
C GLY A 16 6.46 -9.06 -1.76
N GLU A 17 5.62 -9.66 -2.59
CA GLU A 17 4.40 -9.03 -3.09
C GLU A 17 3.39 -8.78 -1.97
N TYR A 18 3.11 -9.78 -1.16
CA TYR A 18 2.23 -9.64 0.00
C TYR A 18 2.72 -8.55 0.95
N THR A 19 4.02 -8.54 1.27
CA THR A 19 4.60 -7.53 2.16
C THR A 19 4.44 -6.12 1.59
N ARG A 20 4.64 -5.94 0.29
CA ARG A 20 4.46 -4.65 -0.39
C ARG A 20 3.00 -4.19 -0.38
N ASN A 21 2.08 -5.09 -0.73
CA ASN A 21 0.64 -4.81 -0.74
C ASN A 21 0.14 -4.48 0.68
N ARG A 22 0.62 -5.22 1.68
CA ARG A 22 0.31 -4.95 3.09
C ARG A 22 0.80 -3.59 3.54
N LYS A 23 2.01 -3.19 3.14
CA LYS A 23 2.54 -1.84 3.43
C LYS A 23 1.69 -0.74 2.80
N LEU A 24 1.26 -0.91 1.55
CA LEU A 24 0.39 0.06 0.86
C LEU A 24 -0.97 0.18 1.56
N TYR A 25 -1.57 -0.94 1.96
CA TYR A 25 -2.81 -0.93 2.75
C TYR A 25 -2.66 -0.17 4.08
N LEU A 26 -1.58 -0.42 4.82
CA LEU A 26 -1.31 0.30 6.07
C LEU A 26 -1.08 1.79 5.82
N ALA A 27 -0.40 2.15 4.73
CA ALA A 27 -0.24 3.54 4.32
C ALA A 27 -1.59 4.23 4.05
N ALA A 28 -2.54 3.54 3.42
CA ALA A 28 -3.89 4.06 3.22
C ALA A 28 -4.60 4.35 4.55
N LEU A 29 -4.47 3.46 5.55
CA LEU A 29 -5.03 3.69 6.89
C LEU A 29 -4.40 4.91 7.58
N ASP A 30 -3.09 5.10 7.45
CA ASP A 30 -2.40 6.28 7.98
C ASP A 30 -2.87 7.56 7.28
N ILE A 31 -3.08 7.52 5.96
CA ILE A 31 -3.63 8.65 5.18
C ILE A 31 -5.04 9.01 5.69
N LEU A 32 -5.89 8.00 5.92
CA LEU A 32 -7.24 8.17 6.43
C LEU A 32 -7.27 8.71 7.87
N SER A 33 -6.25 8.40 8.68
CA SER A 33 -6.11 8.97 10.02
C SER A 33 -5.89 10.49 9.99
N GLY A 34 -5.38 11.03 8.88
CA GLY A 34 -5.23 12.46 8.63
C GLY A 34 -4.13 13.17 9.40
N LYS A 35 -3.33 12.46 10.22
CA LYS A 35 -2.33 13.06 11.12
C LYS A 35 -1.00 13.36 10.45
N ASP A 36 -0.58 12.52 9.52
CA ASP A 36 0.77 12.58 8.95
C ASP A 36 0.80 13.30 7.58
N ASN A 37 1.96 13.85 7.22
CA ASN A 37 2.21 14.35 5.87
C ASN A 37 2.36 13.18 4.90
N LEU A 38 1.82 13.29 3.67
CA LEU A 38 1.89 12.23 2.66
C LEU A 38 3.33 11.84 2.31
N LEU A 39 4.27 12.79 2.35
CA LEU A 39 5.69 12.52 2.14
C LEU A 39 6.28 11.69 3.28
N GLU A 40 5.93 11.99 4.52
CA GLU A 40 6.37 11.24 5.71
C GLU A 40 5.80 9.82 5.70
N ILE A 41 4.54 9.67 5.30
CA ILE A 41 3.92 8.36 5.10
C ILE A 41 4.71 7.55 4.05
N ALA A 42 5.08 8.15 2.90
CA ALA A 42 5.88 7.45 1.90
C ALA A 42 7.21 6.94 2.48
N PHE A 43 7.92 7.77 3.25
CA PHE A 43 9.18 7.40 3.90
C PHE A 43 9.00 6.33 4.98
N LYS A 44 7.95 6.43 5.80
CA LYS A 44 7.58 5.44 6.83
C LYS A 44 7.40 4.04 6.25
N TYR A 45 6.87 3.92 5.03
CA TYR A 45 6.66 2.64 4.35
C TYR A 45 7.83 2.20 3.46
N GLY A 46 8.95 2.94 3.47
CA GLY A 46 10.21 2.56 2.84
C GLY A 46 10.32 2.96 1.37
N TYR A 47 9.61 3.99 0.93
CA TYR A 47 9.81 4.62 -0.37
C TYR A 47 10.79 5.77 -0.25
N GLU A 48 11.71 5.92 -1.20
CA GLU A 48 12.72 7.00 -1.19
C GLU A 48 12.16 8.33 -1.72
N THR A 49 11.09 8.26 -2.50
CA THR A 49 10.44 9.43 -3.11
C THR A 49 8.93 9.31 -3.06
N TYR A 50 8.24 10.43 -2.91
CA TYR A 50 6.77 10.46 -2.99
C TYR A 50 6.24 9.96 -4.34
N GLU A 51 6.97 10.21 -5.44
CA GLU A 51 6.55 9.76 -6.77
C GLU A 51 6.52 8.22 -6.88
N SER A 52 7.55 7.55 -6.35
CA SER A 52 7.60 6.08 -6.33
C SER A 52 6.48 5.47 -5.48
N PHE A 53 6.19 6.10 -4.33
CA PHE A 53 5.05 5.75 -3.48
C PHE A 53 3.72 5.96 -4.21
N ASN A 54 3.49 7.13 -4.80
CA ASN A 54 2.25 7.47 -5.49
C ASN A 54 1.97 6.48 -6.64
N LYS A 55 2.98 6.12 -7.45
CA LYS A 55 2.82 5.12 -8.52
C LYS A 55 2.42 3.75 -7.97
N ALA A 56 3.07 3.28 -6.90
CA ALA A 56 2.73 2.01 -6.28
C ALA A 56 1.35 2.02 -5.63
N PHE A 57 1.00 3.12 -4.96
CA PHE A 57 -0.27 3.34 -4.28
C PHE A 57 -1.43 3.35 -5.27
N VAL A 58 -1.35 4.13 -6.35
CA VAL A 58 -2.37 4.18 -7.41
C VAL A 58 -2.53 2.83 -8.07
N ARG A 59 -1.44 2.09 -8.33
CA ARG A 59 -1.53 0.75 -8.91
C ARG A 59 -2.29 -0.22 -8.01
N PHE A 60 -2.20 -0.06 -6.70
CA PHE A 60 -2.79 -0.98 -5.72
C PHE A 60 -4.20 -0.58 -5.28
N HIS A 61 -4.45 0.71 -5.08
CA HIS A 61 -5.73 1.24 -4.57
C HIS A 61 -6.61 1.90 -5.64
N GLU A 62 -6.10 2.05 -6.87
CA GLU A 62 -6.79 2.72 -7.99
C GLU A 62 -7.17 4.20 -7.73
N ILE A 63 -6.66 4.77 -6.63
CA ILE A 63 -6.84 6.16 -6.23
C ILE A 63 -5.50 6.75 -5.78
N THR A 64 -5.32 8.06 -5.90
CA THR A 64 -4.12 8.75 -5.40
C THR A 64 -4.18 8.95 -3.88
N PRO A 65 -3.03 9.06 -3.18
CA PRO A 65 -3.01 9.38 -1.74
C PRO A 65 -3.76 10.67 -1.41
N THR A 66 -3.65 11.70 -2.26
CA THR A 66 -4.39 12.96 -2.13
C THR A 66 -5.89 12.78 -2.40
N GLY A 67 -6.26 11.94 -3.37
CA GLY A 67 -7.64 11.58 -3.66
C GLY A 67 -8.29 10.90 -2.46
N LEU A 68 -7.62 9.88 -1.91
CA LEU A 68 -8.11 9.16 -0.73
C LEU A 68 -8.29 10.07 0.49
N ARG A 69 -7.38 11.04 0.70
CA ARG A 69 -7.50 12.01 1.80
C ARG A 69 -8.71 12.94 1.65
N ARG A 70 -9.10 13.25 0.40
CA ARG A 70 -10.26 14.12 0.11
C ARG A 70 -11.56 13.34 0.15
N ASP A 71 -11.54 12.10 -0.32
CA ASP A 71 -12.71 11.23 -0.38
C ASP A 71 -12.36 9.82 0.15
N PRO A 72 -12.56 9.60 1.47
CA PRO A 72 -12.33 8.32 2.12
C PRO A 72 -13.20 7.17 1.62
N SER A 73 -14.32 7.47 0.95
CA SER A 73 -15.31 6.45 0.55
C SER A 73 -14.81 5.57 -0.61
N ASN A 74 -13.77 6.02 -1.33
CA ASN A 74 -13.22 5.38 -2.52
C ASN A 74 -11.95 4.55 -2.25
N LEU A 75 -11.77 4.01 -1.05
CA LEU A 75 -10.68 3.08 -0.77
C LEU A 75 -10.99 1.70 -1.39
N SER A 76 -10.52 1.48 -2.62
CA SER A 76 -10.43 0.15 -3.22
C SER A 76 -9.10 -0.50 -2.85
N CYS A 77 -9.07 -1.82 -2.75
CA CYS A 77 -7.83 -2.59 -2.66
C CYS A 77 -7.91 -3.66 -3.73
N SER A 78 -7.05 -3.59 -4.74
CA SER A 78 -7.04 -4.58 -5.84
C SER A 78 -6.60 -5.99 -5.40
N CYS A 79 -6.28 -6.19 -4.12
CA CYS A 79 -6.02 -7.50 -3.52
C CYS A 79 -6.46 -7.56 -2.04
N LEU A 80 -7.66 -8.11 -1.80
CA LEU A 80 -7.96 -9.06 -0.72
C LEU A 80 -8.79 -10.19 -1.31
#